data_AF-A0A1B9HSQ1-F1
#
_entry.id   AF-A0A1B9HSQ1-F1
#
_cell.length_a   1.000
_cell.length_b   1.000
_cell.length_c   1.000
_cell.angle_alpha   90.00
_cell.angle_beta   90.00
_cell.angle_gamma   90.00
#
_symmetry.space_group_name_H-M   'P 1'
#
loop_
_entity.id
_entity.type
_entity.pdbx_description
1 polymer ?
#
loop_
_entity_poly.entity_id
_entity_poly.type
_entity_poly.pdbx_seq_one_letter_code
_entity_poly.pdbx_strand_id
1 'polypeptide(L)'
;MSLGLGPSVEHTIITHPAVVDVLLSFAHCAASAGPKTRMELPLHLHIEVPTQFGIAESKLIDELPDVEQRKALVWLIEKLPKVSQIKAHLESGGKLKAIDCCSGAIGVLRWVVGSCRAYLKETKPGEGVQQIGSTSPSSMGGGDVKQFTFVVGSPEQEENFKREKEEAKKGNKNCERYPSLLAFHGSGAERWHNILRNGLDFTETVNGRAYGHGVYFASDSATSMGSYARATSYVRENADFKLLRAAALVELVNVPHTFVSSSPYYVVKNVKQIKPFLLLIQGTHTDESEEVEGQATERTNYQGNGDLFIHDPSLKVKPTYEHSPLTVRMPEKLIRKRFDDKEPDDQTDREILHPPVPPPKQKETMFRPSPPTRYGRLERLPPPTETSIVASKALGKEFKSIIKAQQEGDLPFWVDPDTESLYSWLLELHTFPPDSHLFREMKKHSIHSIIAELRFPASFPHSPPFMRIVHPRMMPFMYGGGGNITGGGSVCNELMTATGWNPAFCTEAVVREIMTNMTEATPPARLDPRSWDTPYTMREAIEAYKRVAQAHGWDVPKDFHKLTR
;
A
#
# COMPACT_ATOMS: atom_id res chain seq x y z
N MET A 1 4.82 -3.18 -5.46
CA MET A 1 4.65 -3.77 -4.11
C MET A 1 4.45 -2.63 -3.13
N SER A 2 3.42 -2.66 -2.29
CA SER A 2 3.07 -1.53 -1.42
C SER A 2 4.03 -1.45 -0.23
N LEU A 3 4.78 -0.36 -0.13
CA LEU A 3 5.61 -0.01 1.02
C LEU A 3 4.68 0.34 2.20
N GLY A 4 4.83 -0.39 3.31
CA GLY A 4 3.94 -0.39 4.47
C GLY A 4 4.02 0.86 5.34
N LEU A 5 3.57 2.01 4.83
CA LEU A 5 3.30 3.21 5.61
C LEU A 5 1.81 3.35 5.98
N GLY A 6 1.09 2.22 6.02
CA GLY A 6 -0.29 2.21 6.48
C GLY A 6 -0.36 2.32 8.00
N PRO A 7 -1.26 3.15 8.58
CA PRO A 7 -1.59 3.02 10.00
C PRO A 7 -2.00 1.56 10.30
N SER A 8 -1.70 1.08 11.52
CA SER A 8 -2.17 -0.23 11.99
C SER A 8 -3.65 -0.41 11.63
N VAL A 9 -4.06 -1.63 11.25
CA VAL A 9 -5.45 -1.92 10.85
C VAL A 9 -6.43 -1.44 11.92
N GLU A 10 -6.05 -1.61 13.19
CA GLU A 10 -6.72 -1.07 14.37
C GLU A 10 -6.89 0.45 14.31
N HIS A 11 -5.82 1.20 14.05
CA HIS A 11 -5.89 2.66 13.86
C HIS A 11 -6.79 3.04 12.70
N THR A 12 -6.75 2.31 11.58
CA THR A 12 -7.62 2.57 10.42
C THR A 12 -9.10 2.35 10.77
N ILE A 13 -9.43 1.32 11.54
CA ILE A 13 -10.80 1.06 12.00
C ILE A 13 -11.28 2.16 12.94
N ILE A 14 -10.44 2.62 13.86
CA ILE A 14 -10.79 3.69 14.81
C ILE A 14 -11.00 5.03 14.07
N THR A 15 -10.07 5.38 13.18
CA THR A 15 -10.04 6.70 12.52
C THR A 15 -10.94 6.80 11.29
N HIS A 16 -11.12 5.70 10.56
CA HIS A 16 -11.86 5.65 9.29
C HIS A 16 -12.77 4.41 9.18
N PRO A 17 -13.71 4.18 10.12
CA PRO A 17 -14.56 2.98 10.13
C PRO A 17 -15.41 2.84 8.87
N ALA A 18 -15.97 3.94 8.34
CA ALA A 18 -16.78 3.92 7.12
C ALA A 18 -15.98 3.46 5.89
N VAL A 19 -14.67 3.75 5.85
CA VAL A 19 -13.79 3.26 4.78
C VAL A 19 -13.63 1.75 4.87
N VAL A 20 -13.35 1.23 6.07
CA VAL A 20 -13.20 -0.21 6.29
C VAL A 20 -14.50 -0.96 5.96
N ASP A 21 -15.65 -0.41 6.36
CA ASP A 21 -16.98 -0.98 6.09
C ASP A 21 -17.24 -1.11 4.57
N VAL A 22 -16.91 -0.07 3.81
CA VAL A 22 -17.01 -0.06 2.34
C VAL A 22 -16.03 -1.05 1.69
N LEU A 23 -14.78 -1.11 2.16
CA LEU A 23 -13.78 -2.04 1.62
C LEU A 23 -14.20 -3.50 1.79
N LEU A 24 -14.78 -3.85 2.94
CA LEU A 24 -15.36 -5.16 3.19
C LEU A 24 -16.54 -5.44 2.27
N SER A 25 -17.43 -4.47 2.06
CA SER A 25 -18.58 -4.61 1.15
C SER A 25 -18.16 -4.82 -0.31
N PHE A 26 -17.11 -4.13 -0.79
CA PHE A 26 -16.56 -4.38 -2.12
C PHE A 26 -15.88 -5.75 -2.24
N ALA A 27 -15.13 -6.18 -1.23
CA ALA A 27 -14.54 -7.52 -1.20
C ALA A 27 -15.62 -8.62 -1.22
N HIS A 28 -16.68 -8.43 -0.44
CA HIS A 28 -17.85 -9.31 -0.41
C HIS A 28 -18.55 -9.37 -1.78
N CYS A 29 -18.83 -8.22 -2.40
CA CYS A 29 -19.41 -8.16 -3.75
C CYS A 29 -18.53 -8.88 -4.79
N ALA A 30 -17.21 -8.63 -4.76
CA ALA A 30 -16.26 -9.22 -5.71
C ALA A 30 -16.17 -10.75 -5.58
N ALA A 31 -16.17 -11.25 -4.34
CA ALA A 31 -16.16 -12.68 -4.07
C ALA A 31 -17.50 -13.34 -4.45
N SER A 32 -18.62 -12.70 -4.11
CA SER A 32 -19.98 -13.19 -4.36
C SER A 32 -20.35 -13.24 -5.86
N ALA A 33 -19.81 -12.32 -6.66
CA ALA A 33 -20.02 -12.31 -8.11
C ALA A 33 -19.41 -13.52 -8.85
N GLY A 34 -18.62 -14.34 -8.16
CA GLY A 34 -18.12 -15.62 -8.65
C GLY A 34 -16.87 -15.51 -9.54
N PRO A 35 -16.47 -16.61 -10.20
CA PRO A 35 -15.14 -16.76 -10.80
C PRO A 35 -14.91 -15.87 -12.04
N LYS A 36 -15.96 -15.36 -12.67
CA LYS A 36 -15.85 -14.42 -13.81
C LYS A 36 -15.40 -13.02 -13.41
N THR A 37 -15.46 -12.71 -12.11
CA THR A 37 -15.00 -11.44 -11.56
C THR A 37 -13.54 -11.60 -11.16
N ARG A 38 -12.65 -10.86 -11.83
CA ARG A 38 -11.25 -10.73 -11.41
C ARG A 38 -11.22 -10.39 -9.92
N MET A 39 -10.38 -11.06 -9.15
CA MET A 39 -10.17 -10.78 -7.74
C MET A 39 -8.94 -11.57 -7.31
N GLU A 40 -7.98 -10.92 -6.67
CA GLU A 40 -6.91 -11.62 -5.97
C GLU A 40 -7.49 -12.17 -4.66
N LEU A 41 -7.25 -13.45 -4.40
CA LEU A 41 -7.69 -14.09 -3.17
C LEU A 41 -6.59 -14.00 -2.10
N PRO A 42 -6.93 -14.04 -0.80
CA PRO A 42 -5.96 -13.90 0.29
C PRO A 42 -5.15 -15.18 0.52
N LEU A 43 -4.51 -15.67 -0.54
CA LEU A 43 -3.71 -16.89 -0.52
C LEU A 43 -2.37 -16.63 0.18
N HIS A 44 -1.85 -17.69 0.80
CA HIS A 44 -0.59 -17.74 1.53
C HIS A 44 -0.55 -16.89 2.80
N LEU A 45 -1.71 -16.52 3.33
CA LEU A 45 -1.89 -15.75 4.57
C LEU A 45 -2.29 -16.60 5.78
N HIS A 46 -2.31 -17.93 5.64
CA HIS A 46 -2.69 -18.88 6.69
C HIS A 46 -4.08 -18.58 7.29
N ILE A 47 -5.02 -18.17 6.45
CA ILE A 47 -6.41 -17.95 6.86
C ILE A 47 -7.08 -19.31 6.98
N GLU A 48 -7.44 -19.67 8.21
CA GLU A 48 -8.18 -20.89 8.51
C GLU A 48 -9.68 -20.71 8.20
N VAL A 49 -10.23 -21.67 7.47
CA VAL A 49 -11.66 -21.85 7.26
C VAL A 49 -12.10 -22.98 8.19
N PRO A 50 -12.97 -22.72 9.18
CA PRO A 50 -13.32 -23.71 10.17
C PRO A 50 -14.54 -24.55 9.72
N THR A 51 -14.81 -25.64 10.43
CA THR A 51 -15.88 -26.61 10.07
C THR A 51 -17.29 -26.01 10.02
N GLN A 52 -17.55 -24.89 10.70
CA GLN A 52 -18.83 -24.17 10.62
C GLN A 52 -19.14 -23.63 9.22
N PHE A 53 -18.16 -23.58 8.32
CA PHE A 53 -18.36 -23.29 6.91
C PHE A 53 -19.05 -24.45 6.15
N GLY A 54 -19.11 -25.66 6.71
CA GLY A 54 -19.69 -26.85 6.08
C GLY A 54 -18.65 -27.80 5.47
N ILE A 55 -17.40 -27.73 5.92
CA ILE A 55 -16.31 -28.64 5.53
C ILE A 55 -16.02 -29.65 6.64
N ALA A 56 -15.52 -30.84 6.27
CA ALA A 56 -15.33 -31.97 7.20
C ALA A 56 -14.31 -31.70 8.31
N GLU A 57 -13.28 -30.90 8.03
CA GLU A 57 -12.20 -30.52 8.95
C GLU A 57 -11.77 -29.08 8.65
N SER A 58 -11.22 -28.38 9.65
CA SER A 58 -10.62 -27.05 9.43
C SER A 58 -9.52 -27.14 8.38
N LYS A 59 -9.55 -26.22 7.41
CA LYS A 59 -8.57 -26.16 6.32
C LYS A 59 -8.10 -24.74 6.11
N LEU A 60 -6.92 -24.57 5.55
CA LEU A 60 -6.52 -23.25 5.06
C LEU A 60 -7.37 -22.89 3.84
N ILE A 61 -7.65 -21.60 3.65
CA ILE A 61 -8.35 -21.13 2.45
C ILE A 61 -7.62 -21.58 1.18
N ASP A 62 -6.30 -21.67 1.22
CA ASP A 62 -5.42 -22.18 0.16
C ASP A 62 -5.70 -23.64 -0.27
N GLU A 63 -6.26 -24.44 0.63
CA GLU A 63 -6.51 -25.87 0.43
C GLU A 63 -7.91 -26.14 -0.16
N LEU A 64 -8.75 -25.10 -0.24
CA LEU A 64 -10.08 -25.19 -0.84
C LEU A 64 -10.00 -25.03 -2.36
N PRO A 65 -10.87 -25.70 -3.13
CA PRO A 65 -11.04 -25.42 -4.56
C PRO A 65 -11.43 -23.95 -4.81
N ASP A 66 -11.03 -23.35 -5.93
CA ASP A 66 -11.23 -21.92 -6.26
C ASP A 66 -12.65 -21.38 -5.98
N VAL A 67 -13.68 -22.17 -6.30
CA VAL A 67 -15.08 -21.79 -6.06
C VAL A 67 -15.39 -21.72 -4.56
N GLU A 68 -14.89 -22.68 -3.80
CA GLU A 68 -15.06 -22.74 -2.34
C GLU A 68 -14.19 -21.69 -1.64
N GLN A 69 -13.03 -21.31 -2.18
CA GLN A 69 -12.23 -20.18 -1.66
C GLN A 69 -13.04 -18.88 -1.62
N ARG A 70 -13.77 -18.58 -2.70
CA ARG A 70 -14.63 -17.38 -2.77
C ARG A 70 -15.81 -17.46 -1.81
N LYS A 71 -16.47 -18.61 -1.73
CA LYS A 71 -17.57 -18.83 -0.78
C LYS A 71 -17.09 -18.71 0.67
N ALA A 72 -15.94 -19.28 0.98
CA ALA A 72 -15.31 -19.16 2.29
C ALA A 72 -14.96 -17.71 2.60
N LEU A 73 -14.43 -16.96 1.63
CA LEU A 73 -14.14 -15.54 1.80
C LEU A 73 -15.41 -14.71 2.09
N VAL A 74 -16.50 -14.94 1.35
CA VAL A 74 -17.81 -14.32 1.61
C VAL A 74 -18.27 -14.63 3.03
N TRP A 75 -18.27 -15.91 3.40
CA TRP A 75 -18.70 -16.37 4.71
C TRP A 75 -17.86 -15.78 5.84
N LEU A 76 -16.53 -15.73 5.70
CA LEU A 76 -15.63 -15.14 6.70
C LEU A 76 -15.89 -13.63 6.89
N ILE A 77 -16.19 -12.90 5.81
CA ILE A 77 -16.59 -11.48 5.90
C ILE A 77 -17.91 -11.34 6.66
N GLU A 78 -18.89 -12.22 6.40
CA GLU A 78 -20.19 -12.21 7.08
C GLU A 78 -20.12 -12.61 8.56
N LYS A 79 -19.05 -13.29 8.98
CA LYS A 79 -18.79 -13.63 10.39
C LYS A 79 -18.08 -12.54 11.18
N LEU A 80 -17.67 -11.44 10.55
CA LEU A 80 -17.22 -10.26 11.29
C LEU A 80 -18.40 -9.57 11.98
N PRO A 81 -18.21 -8.97 13.17
CA PRO A 81 -19.14 -7.98 13.69
C PRO A 81 -19.22 -6.76 12.76
N LYS A 82 -20.21 -5.89 12.97
CA LYS A 82 -20.26 -4.59 12.28
C LYS A 82 -18.98 -3.80 12.57
N VAL A 83 -18.52 -2.98 11.63
CA VAL A 83 -17.26 -2.22 11.83
C VAL A 83 -17.40 -1.22 12.98
N SER A 84 -18.59 -0.66 13.17
CA SER A 84 -18.96 0.15 14.35
C SER A 84 -18.73 -0.59 15.68
N GLN A 85 -19.11 -1.87 15.76
CA GLN A 85 -18.90 -2.72 16.94
C GLN A 85 -17.42 -3.04 17.15
N ILE A 86 -16.70 -3.35 16.07
CA ILE A 86 -15.24 -3.57 16.10
C ILE A 86 -14.54 -2.31 16.61
N LYS A 87 -14.93 -1.13 16.10
CA LYS A 87 -14.40 0.15 16.55
C LYS A 87 -14.66 0.37 18.04
N ALA A 88 -15.90 0.19 18.52
CA ALA A 88 -16.25 0.38 19.92
C ALA A 88 -15.42 -0.55 20.84
N HIS A 89 -15.17 -1.79 20.42
CA HIS A 89 -14.29 -2.72 21.14
C HIS A 89 -12.83 -2.27 21.18
N LEU A 90 -12.32 -1.67 20.10
CA LEU A 90 -10.94 -1.16 20.09
C LEU A 90 -10.80 0.12 20.93
N GLU A 91 -11.80 1.00 20.90
CA GLU A 91 -11.84 2.23 21.71
C GLU A 91 -11.95 1.93 23.22
N SER A 92 -12.57 0.80 23.60
CA SER A 92 -12.60 0.34 25.01
C SER A 92 -11.29 -0.30 25.48
N GLY A 93 -10.25 -0.34 24.63
CA GLY A 93 -8.95 -0.94 24.93
C GLY A 93 -8.87 -2.44 24.60
N GLY A 94 -9.91 -3.00 24.01
CA GLY A 94 -9.91 -4.35 23.45
C GLY A 94 -8.93 -4.50 22.29
N LYS A 95 -8.51 -5.74 22.01
CA LYS A 95 -7.62 -6.07 20.88
C LYS A 95 -8.42 -6.76 19.78
N LEU A 96 -8.06 -6.58 18.51
CA LEU A 96 -8.70 -7.27 17.38
C LEU A 96 -8.76 -8.80 17.56
N LYS A 97 -7.70 -9.40 18.11
CA LYS A 97 -7.64 -10.85 18.37
C LYS A 97 -8.61 -11.35 19.45
N ALA A 98 -9.18 -10.44 20.23
CA ALA A 98 -10.13 -10.76 21.31
C ALA A 98 -11.59 -10.59 20.87
N ILE A 99 -11.82 -10.25 19.60
CA ILE A 99 -13.16 -10.17 19.03
C ILE A 99 -13.67 -11.59 18.82
N ASP A 100 -14.86 -11.86 19.33
CA ASP A 100 -15.54 -13.13 19.17
C ASP A 100 -16.02 -13.28 17.71
N CYS A 101 -15.18 -13.91 16.89
CA CYS A 101 -15.46 -14.26 15.50
C CYS A 101 -14.61 -15.47 15.10
N CYS A 102 -14.94 -16.10 13.98
CA CYS A 102 -14.20 -17.28 13.53
C CYS A 102 -12.73 -16.96 13.20
N SER A 103 -11.84 -17.93 13.40
CA SER A 103 -10.38 -17.74 13.37
C SER A 103 -9.85 -17.08 12.10
N GLY A 104 -10.44 -17.37 10.93
CA GLY A 104 -10.08 -16.75 9.65
C GLY A 104 -10.60 -15.33 9.42
N ALA A 105 -11.63 -14.87 10.12
CA ALA A 105 -12.32 -13.61 9.80
C ALA A 105 -11.44 -12.38 10.02
N ILE A 106 -10.66 -12.35 11.12
CA ILE A 106 -9.69 -11.27 11.37
C ILE A 106 -8.57 -11.27 10.33
N GLY A 107 -8.14 -12.45 9.86
CA GLY A 107 -7.16 -12.57 8.78
C GLY A 107 -7.66 -11.94 7.48
N VAL A 108 -8.92 -12.20 7.13
CA VAL A 108 -9.60 -11.57 5.99
C VAL A 108 -9.72 -10.05 6.17
N LEU A 109 -10.15 -9.57 7.34
CA LEU A 109 -10.21 -8.14 7.64
C LEU A 109 -8.87 -7.45 7.41
N ARG A 110 -7.79 -8.02 7.97
CA ARG A 110 -6.43 -7.50 7.80
C ARG A 110 -6.00 -7.49 6.33
N TRP A 111 -6.32 -8.54 5.58
CA TRP A 111 -6.03 -8.59 4.16
C TRP A 111 -6.81 -7.54 3.36
N VAL A 112 -8.12 -7.38 3.60
CA VAL A 112 -8.96 -6.41 2.88
C VAL A 112 -8.43 -4.99 3.06
N VAL A 113 -8.10 -4.62 4.29
CA VAL A 113 -7.56 -3.29 4.60
C VAL A 113 -6.13 -3.15 4.08
N GLY A 114 -5.25 -4.11 4.40
CA GLY A 114 -3.81 -4.03 4.09
C GLY A 114 -3.46 -4.16 2.61
N SER A 115 -4.31 -4.79 1.79
CA SER A 115 -4.10 -4.88 0.35
C SER A 115 -4.64 -3.67 -0.42
N CYS A 116 -5.44 -2.79 0.20
CA CYS A 116 -5.97 -1.60 -0.46
C CYS A 116 -4.85 -0.57 -0.68
N ARG A 117 -4.60 -0.22 -1.95
CA ARG A 117 -3.57 0.77 -2.32
C ARG A 117 -4.13 2.19 -2.42
N ALA A 118 -5.44 2.34 -2.57
CA ALA A 118 -6.11 3.63 -2.51
C ALA A 118 -6.29 4.05 -1.04
N TYR A 119 -5.77 5.22 -0.68
CA TYR A 119 -6.06 5.83 0.62
C TYR A 119 -7.34 6.67 0.52
N LEU A 120 -8.39 6.22 1.18
CA LEU A 120 -9.71 6.85 1.18
C LEU A 120 -9.99 7.53 2.50
N LYS A 121 -10.77 8.61 2.44
CA LYS A 121 -11.32 9.28 3.62
C LYS A 121 -12.73 9.78 3.33
N GLU A 122 -13.65 9.58 4.27
CA GLU A 122 -15.00 10.15 4.15
C GLU A 122 -14.92 11.69 4.09
N THR A 123 -15.64 12.31 3.16
CA THR A 123 -15.64 13.77 2.98
C THR A 123 -16.23 14.45 4.21
N LYS A 124 -15.68 15.61 4.61
CA LYS A 124 -16.33 16.41 5.65
C LYS A 124 -17.65 17.00 5.14
N PRO A 125 -18.60 17.35 6.04
CA PRO A 125 -19.80 18.08 5.65
C PRO A 125 -19.47 19.33 4.82
N GLY A 126 -20.11 19.47 3.66
CA GLY A 126 -19.90 20.59 2.74
C GLY A 126 -18.76 20.41 1.73
N GLU A 127 -17.92 19.37 1.84
CA GLU A 127 -16.92 19.01 0.81
C GLU A 127 -17.52 18.11 -0.28
N GLY A 128 -16.85 18.01 -1.44
CA GLY A 128 -17.25 17.13 -2.53
C GLY A 128 -18.35 17.72 -3.42
N VAL A 129 -19.15 16.86 -4.03
CA VAL A 129 -20.26 17.26 -4.92
C VAL A 129 -21.36 17.91 -4.07
N GLN A 130 -21.66 19.18 -4.35
CA GLN A 130 -22.56 20.00 -3.53
C GLN A 130 -24.04 19.69 -3.76
N GLN A 131 -24.38 19.12 -4.92
CA GLN A 131 -25.76 18.69 -5.21
C GLN A 131 -26.21 17.47 -4.39
N ILE A 132 -25.26 16.69 -3.88
CA ILE A 132 -25.56 15.54 -3.02
C ILE A 132 -26.02 16.05 -1.65
N GLY A 133 -27.24 15.68 -1.24
CA GLY A 133 -27.86 16.16 -0.01
C GLY A 133 -28.75 17.42 -0.17
N SER A 134 -28.88 17.96 -1.39
CA SER A 134 -29.95 18.90 -1.70
C SER A 134 -31.30 18.18 -1.67
N THR A 135 -32.35 18.82 -1.15
CA THR A 135 -33.69 18.26 -0.87
C THR A 135 -34.49 17.78 -2.08
N SER A 136 -33.84 17.59 -3.23
CA SER A 136 -34.46 17.04 -4.43
C SER A 136 -34.39 15.50 -4.41
N PRO A 137 -35.50 14.79 -4.71
CA PRO A 137 -35.46 13.35 -4.90
C PRO A 137 -34.47 13.00 -6.00
N SER A 138 -33.51 12.10 -5.72
CA SER A 138 -32.56 11.66 -6.73
C SER A 138 -33.28 10.91 -7.85
N SER A 139 -32.99 11.28 -9.09
CA SER A 139 -33.44 10.53 -10.28
C SER A 139 -32.84 9.12 -10.34
N MET A 140 -31.85 8.85 -9.49
CA MET A 140 -31.12 7.59 -9.37
C MET A 140 -31.79 6.58 -8.43
N GLY A 141 -32.96 6.87 -7.85
CA GLY A 141 -33.64 5.97 -6.90
C GLY A 141 -33.18 6.21 -5.46
N GLY A 142 -34.10 6.01 -4.50
CA GLY A 142 -33.91 6.38 -3.09
C GLY A 142 -32.69 5.74 -2.43
N GLY A 143 -32.13 6.43 -1.44
CA GLY A 143 -30.96 6.01 -0.67
C GLY A 143 -30.00 7.17 -0.43
N ASP A 144 -29.19 7.06 0.63
CA ASP A 144 -28.18 8.05 0.96
C ASP A 144 -26.94 7.88 0.07
N VAL A 145 -26.25 8.98 -0.20
CA VAL A 145 -24.99 8.95 -0.95
C VAL A 145 -23.87 9.45 -0.05
N LYS A 146 -22.95 8.53 0.29
CA LYS A 146 -21.70 8.85 0.96
C LYS A 146 -20.63 9.22 -0.07
N GLN A 147 -19.81 10.20 0.28
CA GLN A 147 -18.70 10.63 -0.56
C GLN A 147 -17.38 10.35 0.16
N PHE A 148 -16.41 9.78 -0.55
CA PHE A 148 -15.08 9.51 -0.05
C PHE A 148 -14.06 10.18 -0.96
N THR A 149 -13.14 10.94 -0.38
CA THR A 149 -12.02 11.55 -1.10
C THR A 149 -10.90 10.52 -1.26
N PHE A 150 -10.34 10.45 -2.47
CA PHE A 150 -9.03 9.81 -2.68
C PHE A 150 -7.95 10.75 -2.16
N VAL A 151 -7.36 10.40 -1.01
CA VAL A 151 -6.44 11.27 -0.29
C VAL A 151 -5.03 11.18 -0.86
N VAL A 152 -4.57 9.96 -1.22
CA VAL A 152 -3.31 9.71 -1.95
C VAL A 152 -3.53 8.54 -2.90
N GLY A 153 -3.31 8.74 -4.20
CA GLY A 153 -3.19 7.65 -5.19
C GLY A 153 -1.88 6.88 -5.01
N SER A 154 -1.54 5.90 -5.86
CA SER A 154 -0.16 5.39 -5.79
C SER A 154 0.82 6.54 -6.12
N PRO A 155 1.99 6.66 -5.45
CA PRO A 155 2.94 7.74 -5.73
C PRO A 155 3.25 7.86 -7.23
N GLU A 156 3.40 6.71 -7.89
CA GLU A 156 3.57 6.60 -9.34
C GLU A 156 2.40 7.21 -10.14
N GLN A 157 1.14 6.94 -9.76
CA GLN A 157 -0.04 7.51 -10.45
C GLN A 157 -0.17 9.01 -10.24
N GLU A 158 0.08 9.50 -9.02
CA GLU A 158 -0.02 10.93 -8.71
C GLU A 158 0.99 11.74 -9.51
N GLU A 159 2.21 11.23 -9.61
CA GLU A 159 3.26 11.91 -10.33
C GLU A 159 3.12 11.77 -11.85
N ASN A 160 2.72 10.60 -12.33
CA ASN A 160 2.36 10.43 -13.74
C ASN A 160 1.30 11.46 -14.16
N PHE A 161 0.26 11.64 -13.35
CA PHE A 161 -0.78 12.63 -13.59
C PHE A 161 -0.28 14.07 -13.49
N LYS A 162 0.56 14.37 -12.50
CA LYS A 162 1.21 15.69 -12.37
C LYS A 162 2.04 16.02 -13.60
N ARG A 163 2.85 15.07 -14.09
CA ARG A 163 3.68 15.24 -15.29
C ARG A 163 2.85 15.49 -16.54
N GLU A 164 1.77 14.73 -16.74
CA GLU A 164 0.84 14.95 -17.87
C GLU A 164 0.15 16.32 -17.80
N LYS A 165 -0.21 16.80 -16.59
CA LYS A 165 -0.73 18.17 -16.42
C LYS A 165 0.31 19.24 -16.78
N GLU A 166 1.55 19.08 -16.35
CA GLU A 166 2.62 20.03 -16.69
C GLU A 166 2.98 20.02 -18.18
N GLU A 167 2.93 18.85 -18.82
CA GLU A 167 3.09 18.73 -20.27
C GLU A 167 1.94 19.39 -21.04
N ALA A 168 0.70 19.18 -20.59
CA ALA A 168 -0.47 19.83 -21.17
C ALA A 168 -0.42 21.36 -21.07
N LYS A 169 0.06 21.91 -19.94
CA LYS A 169 0.27 23.36 -19.76
C LYS A 169 1.27 23.93 -20.77
N LYS A 170 2.37 23.22 -21.04
CA LYS A 170 3.36 23.66 -22.04
C LYS A 170 2.80 23.68 -23.46
N GLY A 171 1.92 22.72 -23.78
CA GLY A 171 1.34 22.57 -25.12
C GLY A 171 0.08 23.40 -25.37
N ASN A 172 -0.62 23.85 -24.33
CA ASN A 172 -1.91 24.51 -24.46
C ASN A 172 -2.13 25.60 -23.40
N LYS A 173 -2.23 26.87 -23.84
CA LYS A 173 -2.50 28.03 -22.97
C LYS A 173 -3.78 27.88 -22.14
N ASN A 174 -4.79 27.18 -22.64
CA ASN A 174 -6.01 26.91 -21.88
C ASN A 174 -5.74 26.03 -20.64
N CYS A 175 -4.79 25.11 -20.74
CA CYS A 175 -4.38 24.25 -19.63
C CYS A 175 -3.62 25.01 -18.53
N GLU A 176 -3.08 26.20 -18.80
CA GLU A 176 -2.50 27.05 -17.74
C GLU A 176 -3.57 27.49 -16.74
N ARG A 177 -4.77 27.84 -17.24
CA ARG A 177 -5.90 28.30 -16.41
C ARG A 177 -6.82 27.15 -15.97
N TYR A 178 -6.98 26.14 -16.82
CA TYR A 178 -7.86 25.00 -16.59
C TYR A 178 -7.13 23.69 -16.91
N PRO A 179 -6.22 23.22 -16.02
CA PRO A 179 -5.35 22.09 -16.31
C PRO A 179 -6.05 20.74 -16.26
N SER A 180 -7.26 20.68 -15.70
CA SER A 180 -8.05 19.46 -15.58
C SER A 180 -9.54 19.69 -15.77
N LEU A 181 -10.25 18.61 -16.04
CA LEU A 181 -11.71 18.53 -16.10
C LEU A 181 -12.19 17.37 -15.22
N LEU A 182 -13.44 17.43 -14.76
CA LEU A 182 -14.03 16.35 -13.97
C LEU A 182 -15.02 15.55 -14.83
N ALA A 183 -15.00 14.24 -14.67
CA ALA A 183 -15.90 13.32 -15.33
C ALA A 183 -16.20 12.11 -14.44
N PHE A 184 -17.32 11.42 -14.68
CA PHE A 184 -17.78 10.30 -13.87
C PHE A 184 -17.42 8.96 -14.50
N HIS A 185 -16.97 8.01 -13.68
CA HIS A 185 -16.79 6.61 -14.05
C HIS A 185 -17.69 5.72 -13.17
N GLY A 186 -18.64 5.03 -13.79
CA GLY A 186 -19.49 4.05 -13.10
C GLY A 186 -18.98 2.63 -13.34
N SER A 187 -19.02 1.79 -12.31
CA SER A 187 -18.71 0.36 -12.41
C SER A 187 -19.51 -0.43 -11.38
N GLY A 188 -19.75 -1.72 -11.67
CA GLY A 188 -20.42 -2.61 -10.73
C GLY A 188 -19.66 -2.74 -9.41
N ALA A 189 -20.38 -2.90 -8.30
CA ALA A 189 -19.79 -3.00 -6.95
C ALA A 189 -18.68 -4.07 -6.86
N GLU A 190 -18.85 -5.18 -7.58
CA GLU A 190 -17.92 -6.30 -7.67
C GLU A 190 -16.55 -5.95 -8.27
N ARG A 191 -16.44 -4.81 -8.96
CA ARG A 191 -15.20 -4.36 -9.62
C ARG A 191 -14.38 -3.41 -8.76
N TRP A 192 -15.02 -2.70 -7.84
CA TRP A 192 -14.36 -1.69 -7.03
C TRP A 192 -13.28 -2.26 -6.11
N HIS A 193 -13.40 -3.52 -5.68
CA HIS A 193 -12.32 -4.19 -4.94
C HIS A 193 -10.99 -4.16 -5.70
N ASN A 194 -10.98 -4.43 -7.01
CA ASN A 194 -9.76 -4.36 -7.82
C ASN A 194 -9.41 -2.93 -8.21
N ILE A 195 -10.39 -2.09 -8.54
CA ILE A 195 -10.14 -0.70 -8.95
C ILE A 195 -9.39 0.04 -7.83
N LEU A 196 -9.74 -0.19 -6.57
CA LEU A 196 -9.06 0.41 -5.42
C LEU A 196 -7.63 -0.15 -5.16
N ARG A 197 -7.26 -1.27 -5.81
CA ARG A 197 -5.94 -1.91 -5.69
C ARG A 197 -5.03 -1.64 -6.88
N ASN A 198 -5.61 -1.57 -8.07
CA ASN A 198 -4.89 -1.51 -9.34
C ASN A 198 -5.09 -0.18 -10.08
N GLY A 199 -6.05 0.64 -9.66
CA GLY A 199 -6.50 1.82 -10.40
C GLY A 199 -7.51 1.49 -11.50
N LEU A 200 -7.91 2.52 -12.24
CA LEU A 200 -8.77 2.36 -13.40
C LEU A 200 -7.94 1.94 -14.62
N ASP A 201 -8.23 0.75 -15.13
CA ASP A 201 -7.62 0.22 -16.36
C ASP A 201 -8.70 -0.23 -17.36
N PHE A 202 -8.26 -0.62 -18.55
CA PHE A 202 -9.12 -1.16 -19.61
C PHE A 202 -8.56 -2.50 -20.14
N THR A 203 -7.91 -3.26 -19.27
CA THR A 203 -7.37 -4.59 -19.61
C THR A 203 -8.49 -5.56 -19.96
N GLU A 204 -9.61 -5.49 -19.26
CA GLU A 204 -10.81 -6.28 -19.52
C GLU A 204 -11.85 -5.49 -20.34
N THR A 205 -12.57 -6.20 -21.21
CA THR A 205 -13.72 -5.65 -21.94
C THR A 205 -14.99 -6.22 -21.35
N VAL A 206 -15.69 -5.43 -20.53
CA VAL A 206 -16.92 -5.85 -19.83
C VAL A 206 -18.17 -5.35 -20.54
N ASN A 207 -18.09 -4.16 -21.16
CA ASN A 207 -19.14 -3.56 -21.97
C ASN A 207 -18.60 -3.30 -23.39
N GLY A 208 -19.51 -3.12 -24.36
CA GLY A 208 -19.14 -2.78 -25.73
C GLY A 208 -18.34 -1.48 -25.81
N ARG A 209 -17.30 -1.45 -26.65
CA ARG A 209 -16.39 -0.31 -26.83
C ARG A 209 -16.74 0.51 -28.08
N ALA A 210 -17.98 0.97 -28.16
CA ALA A 210 -18.52 1.64 -29.35
C ALA A 210 -17.75 2.92 -29.75
N TYR A 211 -17.13 3.59 -28.77
CA TYR A 211 -16.38 4.83 -28.96
C TYR A 211 -14.85 4.65 -28.88
N GLY A 212 -14.37 3.41 -29.07
CA GLY A 212 -12.95 3.09 -29.13
C GLY A 212 -12.34 2.53 -27.84
N HIS A 213 -11.02 2.31 -27.87
CA HIS A 213 -10.32 1.54 -26.84
C HIS A 213 -9.72 2.45 -25.75
N GLY A 214 -10.28 2.41 -24.54
CA GLY A 214 -9.78 3.15 -23.37
C GLY A 214 -10.71 3.05 -22.15
N VAL A 215 -10.42 3.81 -21.10
CA VAL A 215 -11.33 3.98 -19.96
C VAL A 215 -12.41 5.01 -20.31
N TYR A 216 -13.66 4.68 -20.03
CA TYR A 216 -14.82 5.50 -20.34
C TYR A 216 -15.19 6.40 -19.16
N PHE A 217 -15.48 7.67 -19.47
CA PHE A 217 -16.02 8.65 -18.54
C PHE A 217 -17.18 9.42 -19.16
N ALA A 218 -18.22 9.64 -18.38
CA ALA A 218 -19.35 10.48 -18.74
C ALA A 218 -19.23 11.87 -18.11
N SER A 219 -19.68 12.90 -18.81
CA SER A 219 -19.80 14.25 -18.23
C SER A 219 -20.92 14.33 -17.20
N ASP A 220 -21.97 13.52 -17.35
CA ASP A 220 -23.16 13.52 -16.50
C ASP A 220 -23.19 12.32 -15.54
N SER A 221 -23.48 12.58 -14.28
CA SER A 221 -23.56 11.54 -13.25
C SER A 221 -24.65 10.51 -13.55
N ALA A 222 -25.78 10.90 -14.16
CA ALA A 222 -26.89 9.98 -14.49
C ALA A 222 -26.47 8.86 -15.44
N THR A 223 -25.54 9.14 -16.37
CA THR A 223 -24.98 8.11 -17.24
C THR A 223 -24.19 7.08 -16.42
N SER A 224 -23.22 7.55 -15.62
CA SER A 224 -22.31 6.66 -14.90
C SER A 224 -23.00 5.94 -13.74
N MET A 225 -23.74 6.65 -12.89
CA MET A 225 -24.42 6.06 -11.73
C MET A 225 -25.73 5.35 -12.10
N GLY A 226 -26.44 5.81 -13.13
CA GLY A 226 -27.71 5.20 -13.56
C GLY A 226 -27.54 3.97 -14.46
N SER A 227 -26.52 3.96 -15.33
CA SER A 227 -26.34 2.88 -16.33
C SER A 227 -25.18 1.93 -16.03
N TYR A 228 -24.03 2.46 -15.59
CA TYR A 228 -22.79 1.67 -15.46
C TYR A 228 -22.51 1.19 -14.03
N ALA A 229 -22.85 1.99 -13.02
CA ALA A 229 -22.82 1.58 -11.61
C ALA A 229 -24.09 0.78 -11.26
N ARG A 230 -24.27 -0.38 -11.88
CA ARG A 230 -25.46 -1.23 -11.67
C ARG A 230 -25.66 -1.52 -10.18
N ALA A 231 -26.92 -1.53 -9.73
CA ALA A 231 -27.26 -1.92 -8.37
C ALA A 231 -26.75 -3.34 -8.09
N THR A 232 -25.99 -3.51 -7.02
CA THR A 232 -25.49 -4.83 -6.61
C THR A 232 -26.63 -5.68 -6.07
N SER A 233 -26.63 -6.97 -6.41
CA SER A 233 -27.45 -8.00 -5.77
C SER A 233 -26.73 -8.66 -4.59
N TYR A 234 -25.46 -8.33 -4.35
CA TYR A 234 -24.59 -8.94 -3.35
C TYR A 234 -24.45 -7.99 -2.14
N VAL A 235 -25.55 -7.78 -1.42
CA VAL A 235 -25.55 -6.90 -0.25
C VAL A 235 -24.93 -7.63 0.93
N ARG A 236 -23.99 -6.98 1.62
CA ARG A 236 -23.37 -7.50 2.83
C ARG A 236 -24.26 -7.17 4.04
N GLU A 237 -24.82 -8.18 4.69
CA GLU A 237 -25.81 -7.99 5.75
C GLU A 237 -25.25 -7.33 7.02
N ASN A 238 -24.02 -7.68 7.42
CA ASN A 238 -23.35 -7.12 8.59
C ASN A 238 -22.66 -5.76 8.33
N ALA A 239 -23.11 -5.01 7.31
CA ALA A 239 -22.58 -3.68 7.00
C ALA A 239 -23.23 -2.58 7.86
N ASP A 240 -22.44 -1.58 8.24
CA ASP A 240 -22.96 -0.35 8.83
C ASP A 240 -23.69 0.49 7.75
N PHE A 241 -23.18 0.46 6.52
CA PHE A 241 -23.79 1.08 5.36
C PHE A 241 -23.97 0.06 4.22
N LYS A 242 -25.23 -0.28 3.91
CA LYS A 242 -25.57 -1.27 2.88
C LYS A 242 -25.36 -0.67 1.49
N LEU A 243 -24.18 -0.96 0.92
CA LEU A 243 -23.78 -0.50 -0.40
C LEU A 243 -24.70 -1.02 -1.50
N LEU A 244 -25.21 -0.11 -2.34
CA LEU A 244 -26.03 -0.43 -3.50
C LEU A 244 -25.30 -0.16 -4.81
N ARG A 245 -24.68 1.02 -4.95
CA ARG A 245 -23.95 1.45 -6.17
C ARG A 245 -22.70 2.24 -5.81
N ALA A 246 -21.73 2.22 -6.71
CA ALA A 246 -20.52 3.02 -6.58
C ALA A 246 -20.07 3.60 -7.93
N ALA A 247 -19.72 4.88 -7.93
CA ALA A 247 -19.12 5.58 -9.05
C ALA A 247 -17.99 6.49 -8.57
N ALA A 248 -16.95 6.68 -9.38
CA ALA A 248 -15.94 7.69 -9.10
C ALA A 248 -16.24 8.98 -9.87
N LEU A 249 -16.03 10.11 -9.21
CA LEU A 249 -15.71 11.36 -9.89
C LEU A 249 -14.20 11.42 -10.08
N VAL A 250 -13.76 11.66 -11.30
CA VAL A 250 -12.39 11.50 -11.75
C VAL A 250 -11.88 12.81 -12.33
N GLU A 251 -10.69 13.21 -11.91
CA GLU A 251 -9.95 14.32 -12.49
C GLU A 251 -9.19 13.80 -13.72
N LEU A 252 -9.50 14.37 -14.88
CA LEU A 252 -8.81 14.10 -16.14
C LEU A 252 -7.96 15.32 -16.52
N VAL A 253 -6.81 15.09 -17.15
CA VAL A 253 -6.03 16.20 -17.75
C VAL A 253 -6.86 16.85 -18.86
N ASN A 254 -6.89 18.19 -18.93
CA ASN A 254 -7.74 18.91 -19.89
C ASN A 254 -7.18 18.92 -21.32
N VAL A 255 -6.98 17.73 -21.88
CA VAL A 255 -6.48 17.50 -23.25
C VAL A 255 -7.46 16.64 -24.06
N PRO A 256 -8.76 17.01 -24.14
CA PRO A 256 -9.78 16.18 -24.79
C PRO A 256 -9.49 15.88 -26.26
N HIS A 257 -8.69 16.71 -26.94
CA HIS A 257 -8.23 16.48 -28.31
C HIS A 257 -7.29 15.28 -28.46
N THR A 258 -6.69 14.78 -27.38
CA THR A 258 -5.83 13.60 -27.35
C THR A 258 -6.59 12.31 -27.01
N PHE A 259 -7.85 12.44 -26.54
CA PHE A 259 -8.66 11.30 -26.17
C PHE A 259 -9.15 10.56 -27.42
N VAL A 260 -9.41 9.26 -27.27
CA VAL A 260 -9.95 8.42 -28.35
C VAL A 260 -11.32 8.91 -28.77
N SER A 261 -12.10 9.38 -27.80
CA SER A 261 -13.36 10.08 -28.00
C SER A 261 -13.49 11.17 -26.96
N SER A 262 -14.10 12.28 -27.34
CA SER A 262 -14.42 13.38 -26.43
C SER A 262 -15.90 13.81 -26.50
N SER A 263 -16.71 13.10 -27.29
CA SER A 263 -18.15 13.33 -27.43
C SER A 263 -18.81 12.07 -28.04
N PRO A 264 -19.89 11.54 -27.43
CA PRO A 264 -20.55 12.02 -26.22
C PRO A 264 -19.82 11.67 -24.92
N TYR A 265 -18.88 10.72 -24.96
CA TYR A 265 -18.12 10.26 -23.79
C TYR A 265 -16.62 10.50 -23.96
N TYR A 266 -15.93 10.76 -22.85
CA TYR A 266 -14.47 10.79 -22.82
C TYR A 266 -13.96 9.35 -22.78
N VAL A 267 -13.13 8.97 -23.76
CA VAL A 267 -12.46 7.67 -23.81
C VAL A 267 -10.96 7.89 -23.75
N VAL A 268 -10.39 7.63 -22.59
CA VAL A 268 -8.99 7.94 -22.29
C VAL A 268 -8.16 6.67 -22.39
N LYS A 269 -7.26 6.62 -23.37
CA LYS A 269 -6.31 5.50 -23.55
C LYS A 269 -5.06 5.67 -22.69
N ASN A 270 -4.61 6.90 -22.45
CA ASN A 270 -3.46 7.17 -21.59
C ASN A 270 -3.90 7.19 -20.11
N VAL A 271 -3.72 6.07 -19.40
CA VAL A 271 -4.10 5.96 -17.98
C VAL A 271 -3.39 6.96 -17.07
N LYS A 272 -2.25 7.52 -17.51
CA LYS A 272 -1.52 8.57 -16.78
C LYS A 272 -2.30 9.88 -16.69
N GLN A 273 -3.31 10.07 -17.56
CA GLN A 273 -4.18 11.25 -17.57
C GLN A 273 -5.43 11.10 -16.70
N ILE A 274 -5.49 10.03 -15.89
CA ILE A 274 -6.66 9.66 -15.09
C ILE A 274 -6.26 9.66 -13.62
N LYS A 275 -6.92 10.52 -12.83
CA LYS A 275 -6.76 10.54 -11.37
C LYS A 275 -8.13 10.43 -10.69
N PRO A 276 -8.43 9.30 -10.01
CA PRO A 276 -9.61 9.21 -9.15
C PRO A 276 -9.60 10.34 -8.11
N PHE A 277 -10.74 11.00 -7.91
CA PHE A 277 -10.83 12.17 -7.05
C PHE A 277 -11.84 11.96 -5.90
N LEU A 278 -13.09 11.61 -6.22
CA LEU A 278 -14.09 11.18 -5.24
C LEU A 278 -14.62 9.79 -5.59
N LEU A 279 -14.95 9.00 -4.58
CA LEU A 279 -15.77 7.81 -4.68
C LEU A 279 -17.15 8.13 -4.09
N LEU A 280 -18.18 8.01 -4.91
CA LEU A 280 -19.58 8.21 -4.55
C LEU A 280 -20.21 6.85 -4.34
N ILE A 281 -20.76 6.61 -3.16
CA ILE A 281 -21.38 5.34 -2.79
C ILE A 281 -22.82 5.60 -2.40
N GLN A 282 -23.74 5.04 -3.17
CA GLN A 282 -25.17 5.04 -2.86
C GLN A 282 -25.50 3.79 -2.06
N GLY A 283 -26.31 3.94 -1.00
CA GLY A 283 -26.72 2.85 -0.13
C GLY A 283 -27.74 3.29 0.92
N THR A 284 -27.95 2.45 1.93
CA THR A 284 -28.84 2.74 3.05
C THR A 284 -28.15 2.44 4.37
N HIS A 285 -28.48 3.20 5.40
CA HIS A 285 -28.11 2.85 6.77
C HIS A 285 -28.91 1.62 7.24
N THR A 286 -28.29 0.81 8.07
CA THR A 286 -28.97 -0.33 8.70
C THR A 286 -29.79 0.21 9.88
N ASP A 287 -31.12 0.26 9.74
CA ASP A 287 -32.03 0.74 10.79
C ASP A 287 -31.89 -0.11 12.06
N GLU A 288 -31.15 0.40 13.06
CA GLU A 288 -31.35 0.02 14.45
C GLU A 288 -32.05 1.20 15.13
N SER A 289 -33.33 1.00 15.43
CA SER A 289 -34.10 1.77 16.38
C SER A 289 -33.47 1.65 17.77
N GLU A 290 -32.40 2.40 18.00
CA GLU A 290 -32.03 2.85 19.34
C GLU A 290 -32.15 4.38 19.32
N GLU A 291 -33.14 4.88 20.06
CA GLU A 291 -33.22 6.25 20.50
C GLU A 291 -31.98 6.54 21.38
N VAL A 292 -30.86 6.82 20.74
CA VAL A 292 -29.79 7.59 21.38
C VAL A 292 -30.22 9.05 21.25
N GLU A 293 -30.89 9.55 22.28
CA GLU A 293 -31.08 11.00 22.45
C GLU A 293 -29.71 11.69 22.37
N GLY A 294 -29.54 12.51 21.34
CA GLY A 294 -28.38 13.37 21.09
C GLY A 294 -27.36 12.72 20.14
N GLN A 295 -27.29 13.05 18.86
CA GLN A 295 -27.34 14.36 18.26
C GLN A 295 -28.20 14.30 16.99
N ALA A 296 -29.31 15.02 16.98
CA ALA A 296 -29.76 15.58 15.71
C ALA A 296 -28.53 16.30 15.15
N THR A 297 -28.04 15.87 13.98
CA THR A 297 -27.12 16.71 13.20
C THR A 297 -27.90 17.99 12.96
N GLU A 298 -27.66 18.99 13.82
CA GLU A 298 -27.97 20.37 13.50
C GLU A 298 -27.39 20.55 12.11
N ARG A 299 -28.28 20.79 11.14
CA ARG A 299 -27.93 21.29 9.82
C ARG A 299 -27.38 22.69 10.04
N THR A 300 -26.22 22.77 10.67
CA THR A 300 -25.43 23.98 10.74
C THR A 300 -25.13 24.31 9.29
N ASN A 301 -25.40 25.56 8.91
CA ASN A 301 -24.95 26.14 7.64
C ASN A 301 -23.42 26.20 7.66
N TYR A 302 -22.75 25.05 7.64
CA TYR A 302 -21.31 24.94 7.61
C TYR A 302 -20.89 25.30 6.18
N GLN A 303 -20.56 26.57 5.97
CA GLN A 303 -19.91 27.02 4.75
C GLN A 303 -18.47 26.47 4.77
N GLY A 304 -18.28 25.29 4.18
CA GLY A 304 -16.96 24.67 4.08
C GLY A 304 -15.94 25.63 3.46
N ASN A 305 -14.73 25.68 4.03
CA ASN A 305 -13.66 26.65 3.71
C ASN A 305 -12.88 26.35 2.41
N GLY A 306 -13.40 25.46 1.55
CA GLY A 306 -12.75 25.01 0.31
C GLY A 306 -13.21 25.76 -0.93
N ASP A 307 -12.27 26.01 -1.86
CA ASP A 307 -12.55 26.59 -3.18
C ASP A 307 -13.43 25.66 -4.02
N LEU A 308 -14.30 26.24 -4.84
CA LEU A 308 -15.05 25.50 -5.85
C LEU A 308 -14.12 25.12 -7.02
N PHE A 309 -14.28 23.91 -7.55
CA PHE A 309 -13.61 23.52 -8.77
C PHE A 309 -14.08 24.39 -9.93
N ILE A 310 -13.13 25.01 -10.64
CA ILE A 310 -13.44 25.89 -11.77
C ILE A 310 -13.30 25.09 -13.06
N HIS A 311 -14.44 24.82 -13.68
CA HIS A 311 -14.48 24.15 -14.99
C HIS A 311 -14.05 25.08 -16.12
N ASP A 312 -13.39 24.49 -17.12
CA ASP A 312 -13.10 25.16 -18.38
C ASP A 312 -14.42 25.52 -19.11
N PRO A 313 -14.70 26.82 -19.36
CA PRO A 313 -15.94 27.25 -19.99
C PRO A 313 -16.05 26.82 -21.47
N SER A 314 -14.93 26.44 -22.10
CA SER A 314 -14.84 26.03 -23.50
C SER A 314 -15.06 24.53 -23.73
N LEU A 315 -15.28 23.73 -22.67
CA LEU A 315 -15.56 22.30 -22.81
C LEU A 315 -16.81 22.07 -23.67
N LYS A 316 -16.66 21.26 -24.72
CA LYS A 316 -17.77 20.85 -25.59
C LYS A 316 -18.89 20.16 -24.83
N VAL A 317 -18.53 19.36 -23.83
CA VAL A 317 -19.48 18.64 -22.98
C VAL A 317 -19.26 19.10 -21.54
N LYS A 318 -20.23 19.85 -21.01
CA LYS A 318 -20.17 20.39 -19.66
C LYS A 318 -20.49 19.30 -18.63
N PRO A 319 -19.73 19.21 -17.53
CA PRO A 319 -20.01 18.23 -16.49
C PRO A 319 -21.28 18.60 -15.71
N THR A 320 -22.11 17.60 -15.44
CA THR A 320 -23.38 17.75 -14.75
C THR A 320 -23.57 16.66 -13.69
N TYR A 321 -24.28 16.98 -12.63
CA TYR A 321 -24.80 16.02 -11.67
C TYR A 321 -26.32 15.99 -11.81
N GLU A 322 -26.88 14.85 -12.22
CA GLU A 322 -28.31 14.70 -12.53
C GLU A 322 -28.83 15.84 -13.41
N HIS A 323 -28.15 16.07 -14.54
CA HIS A 323 -28.45 17.13 -15.52
C HIS A 323 -28.30 18.57 -15.03
N SER A 324 -27.95 18.79 -13.77
CA SER A 324 -27.65 20.12 -13.21
C SER A 324 -26.15 20.44 -13.29
N PRO A 325 -25.72 21.70 -13.50
CA PRO A 325 -24.30 22.06 -13.58
C PRO A 325 -23.51 21.55 -12.38
N LEU A 326 -22.45 20.77 -12.62
CA LEU A 326 -21.66 20.15 -11.56
C LEU A 326 -20.99 21.23 -10.70
N THR A 327 -21.27 21.20 -9.39
CA THR A 327 -20.58 22.06 -8.41
C THR A 327 -19.85 21.16 -7.43
N VAL A 328 -18.52 21.30 -7.39
CA VAL A 328 -17.66 20.51 -6.51
C VAL A 328 -16.90 21.47 -5.64
N ARG A 329 -17.07 21.33 -4.33
CA ARG A 329 -16.16 21.95 -3.37
C ARG A 329 -14.98 21.04 -3.22
N MET A 330 -13.80 21.56 -3.52
CA MET A 330 -12.59 20.80 -3.25
C MET A 330 -12.56 20.50 -1.75
N PRO A 331 -12.27 19.25 -1.35
CA PRO A 331 -12.00 18.99 0.05
C PRO A 331 -10.96 20.01 0.49
N GLU A 332 -11.05 20.49 1.74
CA GLU A 332 -9.96 21.27 2.30
C GLU A 332 -8.71 20.51 1.89
N LYS A 333 -7.81 21.19 1.15
CA LYS A 333 -6.46 20.66 0.98
C LYS A 333 -6.15 20.17 2.36
N LEU A 334 -5.75 18.90 2.48
CA LEU A 334 -5.12 18.52 3.72
C LEU A 334 -4.04 19.58 3.85
N ILE A 335 -4.32 20.56 4.72
CA ILE A 335 -3.34 21.18 5.51
C ILE A 335 -2.82 19.89 6.09
N ARG A 336 -1.70 19.42 5.52
CA ARG A 336 -0.64 18.96 6.38
C ARG A 336 -0.72 20.02 7.45
N LYS A 337 -1.41 19.70 8.55
CA LYS A 337 -0.78 19.92 9.82
C LYS A 337 0.58 19.36 9.49
N ARG A 338 1.51 20.27 9.19
CA ARG A 338 2.85 20.04 9.61
C ARG A 338 2.60 19.51 11.01
N PHE A 339 2.77 18.20 11.15
CA PHE A 339 3.76 17.86 12.11
C PHE A 339 4.90 18.83 11.80
N ASP A 340 5.04 19.83 12.67
CA ASP A 340 6.17 20.72 12.59
C ASP A 340 7.36 19.82 12.91
N ASP A 341 7.78 19.07 11.90
CA ASP A 341 9.11 18.53 11.87
C ASP A 341 9.98 19.76 11.68
N LYS A 342 10.86 20.01 12.64
CA LYS A 342 11.61 21.25 12.71
C LYS A 342 12.77 21.27 11.71
N GLU A 343 12.67 20.55 10.58
CA GLU A 343 13.74 20.32 9.60
C GLU A 343 13.37 20.67 8.13
N PRO A 344 14.36 21.06 7.28
CA PRO A 344 14.14 21.55 5.91
C PRO A 344 14.15 20.46 4.80
N ASP A 345 13.33 20.66 3.75
CA ASP A 345 13.17 19.81 2.54
C ASP A 345 14.50 19.61 1.76
N ASP A 346 14.81 18.37 1.35
CA ASP A 346 16.06 17.96 0.71
C ASP A 346 15.87 17.19 -0.62
N GLN A 347 16.98 16.70 -1.18
CA GLN A 347 17.04 16.10 -2.52
C GLN A 347 16.20 14.82 -2.65
N THR A 348 15.87 14.19 -1.53
CA THR A 348 14.99 13.00 -1.44
C THR A 348 13.58 13.30 -1.92
N ASP A 349 13.10 14.53 -1.72
CA ASP A 349 11.80 15.00 -2.22
C ASP A 349 11.75 15.08 -3.76
N ARG A 350 12.90 15.19 -4.44
CA ARG A 350 12.98 15.29 -5.92
C ARG A 350 12.91 13.95 -6.65
N GLU A 351 13.28 12.84 -6.01
CA GLU A 351 13.38 11.53 -6.66
C GLU A 351 12.07 10.73 -6.58
N ILE A 352 11.26 11.03 -5.57
CA ILE A 352 9.87 10.56 -5.42
C ILE A 352 8.96 11.13 -6.53
N LEU A 353 9.34 12.25 -7.14
CA LEU A 353 8.57 13.01 -8.15
C LEU A 353 9.03 12.76 -9.61
N HIS A 354 9.92 11.78 -9.88
CA HIS A 354 10.34 11.44 -11.26
C HIS A 354 10.75 9.95 -11.54
N PRO A 355 9.89 8.89 -11.56
CA PRO A 355 10.29 7.55 -12.01
C PRO A 355 9.97 7.32 -13.50
N PRO A 356 10.84 6.59 -14.21
CA PRO A 356 10.55 6.01 -15.52
C PRO A 356 10.07 4.53 -15.45
N VAL A 357 9.57 4.02 -16.60
CA VAL A 357 8.64 2.89 -16.82
C VAL A 357 9.29 1.70 -17.62
N PRO A 358 8.79 0.42 -17.55
CA PRO A 358 9.53 -0.85 -17.75
C PRO A 358 9.37 -1.50 -19.16
N PRO A 359 10.11 -2.57 -19.56
CA PRO A 359 9.72 -3.98 -19.30
C PRO A 359 10.91 -4.96 -19.01
N PRO A 360 10.64 -6.21 -18.53
CA PRO A 360 11.66 -7.13 -18.05
C PRO A 360 12.37 -7.84 -19.22
N LYS A 361 13.66 -7.58 -19.35
CA LYS A 361 14.57 -8.46 -20.09
C LYS A 361 15.04 -9.51 -19.10
N GLN A 362 14.93 -10.79 -19.45
CA GLN A 362 15.72 -11.85 -18.81
C GLN A 362 17.18 -11.39 -18.85
N LYS A 363 17.66 -10.86 -17.74
CA LYS A 363 19.07 -10.57 -17.53
C LYS A 363 19.58 -11.75 -16.74
N GLU A 364 20.37 -12.59 -17.39
CA GLU A 364 21.33 -13.41 -16.66
C GLU A 364 22.07 -12.48 -15.69
N THR A 365 21.86 -12.67 -14.39
CA THR A 365 22.56 -11.92 -13.36
C THR A 365 24.04 -12.32 -13.40
N MET A 366 24.85 -11.49 -14.04
CA MET A 366 26.32 -11.58 -14.09
C MET A 366 27.01 -11.41 -12.71
N PHE A 367 26.29 -11.50 -11.58
CA PHE A 367 26.91 -11.37 -10.27
C PHE A 367 27.75 -12.62 -9.96
N ARG A 368 29.01 -12.40 -9.59
CA ARG A 368 29.90 -13.43 -9.10
C ARG A 368 30.18 -13.16 -7.62
N PRO A 369 29.89 -14.13 -6.72
CA PRO A 369 30.22 -14.00 -5.31
C PRO A 369 31.70 -13.67 -5.07
N SER A 370 31.97 -13.03 -3.95
CA SER A 370 33.31 -12.71 -3.46
C SER A 370 34.21 -13.94 -3.36
N PRO A 371 35.53 -13.79 -3.58
CA PRO A 371 36.45 -14.92 -3.49
C PRO A 371 36.52 -15.47 -2.06
N PRO A 372 36.80 -16.78 -1.89
CA PRO A 372 36.95 -17.41 -0.56
C PRO A 372 37.94 -16.70 0.36
N THR A 373 38.98 -16.06 -0.19
CA THR A 373 39.96 -15.28 0.56
C THR A 373 39.33 -14.09 1.29
N ARG A 374 38.30 -13.45 0.72
CA ARG A 374 37.57 -12.36 1.39
C ARG A 374 36.73 -12.90 2.55
N TYR A 375 36.09 -14.06 2.35
CA TYR A 375 35.30 -14.74 3.37
C TYR A 375 36.12 -15.27 4.55
N GLY A 376 37.35 -15.75 4.29
CA GLY A 376 38.25 -16.24 5.34
C GLY A 376 38.74 -15.17 6.32
N ARG A 377 38.59 -13.88 5.99
CA ARG A 377 38.91 -12.75 6.89
C ARG A 377 37.76 -12.38 7.83
N LEU A 378 36.56 -12.93 7.63
CA LEU A 378 35.35 -12.48 8.33
C LEU A 378 35.10 -13.32 9.59
N GLU A 379 34.79 -12.66 10.69
CA GLU A 379 34.33 -13.32 11.90
C GLU A 379 32.86 -13.76 11.74
N ARG A 380 32.66 -15.08 11.64
CA ARG A 380 31.35 -15.73 11.58
C ARG A 380 31.02 -16.32 12.94
N LEU A 381 29.83 -16.03 13.46
CA LEU A 381 29.29 -16.76 14.59
C LEU A 381 28.67 -18.07 14.11
N PRO A 382 28.66 -19.13 14.95
CA PRO A 382 27.84 -20.30 14.67
C PRO A 382 26.37 -19.87 14.52
N PRO A 383 25.57 -20.60 13.72
CA PRO A 383 24.14 -20.31 13.61
C PRO A 383 23.44 -20.34 14.98
N PRO A 384 22.33 -19.60 15.16
CA PRO A 384 21.55 -19.67 16.40
C PRO A 384 21.14 -21.11 16.72
N THR A 385 21.34 -21.55 17.97
CA THR A 385 21.06 -22.94 18.40
C THR A 385 19.58 -23.20 18.67
N GLU A 386 18.83 -22.16 19.03
CA GLU A 386 17.39 -22.26 19.27
C GLU A 386 16.63 -22.23 17.94
N THR A 387 15.77 -23.22 17.73
CA THR A 387 14.92 -23.32 16.54
C THR A 387 13.47 -23.48 16.96
N SER A 388 12.55 -23.22 16.03
CA SER A 388 11.13 -23.53 16.20
C SER A 388 10.55 -23.99 14.87
N ILE A 389 9.53 -24.84 14.94
CA ILE A 389 8.85 -25.36 13.74
C ILE A 389 8.25 -24.20 12.93
N VAL A 390 7.70 -23.20 13.61
CA VAL A 390 7.10 -22.00 12.98
C VAL A 390 8.16 -21.20 12.24
N ALA A 391 9.29 -20.88 12.89
CA ALA A 391 10.38 -20.14 12.29
C ALA A 391 11.02 -20.91 11.13
N SER A 392 11.28 -22.21 11.30
CA SER A 392 11.88 -23.04 10.25
C SER A 392 11.01 -23.08 8.99
N LYS A 393 9.68 -23.20 9.15
CA LYS A 393 8.74 -23.20 8.02
C LYS A 393 8.66 -21.85 7.32
N ALA A 394 8.60 -20.75 8.09
CA ALA A 394 8.59 -19.39 7.55
C ALA A 394 9.90 -19.08 6.81
N LEU A 395 11.04 -19.39 7.40
CA LEU A 395 12.37 -19.19 6.80
C LEU A 395 12.56 -20.05 5.55
N GLY A 396 12.11 -21.31 5.56
CA GLY A 396 12.16 -22.16 4.36
C GLY A 396 11.37 -21.58 3.19
N LYS A 397 10.20 -20.95 3.45
CA LYS A 397 9.40 -20.27 2.42
C LYS A 397 10.11 -19.01 1.89
N GLU A 398 10.57 -18.16 2.80
CA GLU A 398 11.29 -16.92 2.45
C GLU A 398 12.56 -17.23 1.65
N PHE A 399 13.36 -18.19 2.11
CA PHE A 399 14.57 -18.62 1.44
C PHE A 399 14.28 -19.16 0.04
N LYS A 400 13.26 -20.03 -0.11
CA LYS A 400 12.85 -20.55 -1.43
C LYS A 400 12.41 -19.44 -2.38
N SER A 401 11.68 -18.43 -1.87
CA SER A 401 11.26 -17.28 -2.67
C SER A 401 12.45 -16.45 -3.15
N ILE A 402 13.41 -16.19 -2.26
CA ILE A 402 14.63 -15.45 -2.57
C ILE A 402 15.50 -16.20 -3.58
N ILE A 403 15.74 -17.50 -3.39
CA ILE A 403 16.53 -18.29 -4.34
C ILE A 403 15.88 -18.31 -5.72
N LYS A 404 14.54 -18.39 -5.79
CA LYS A 404 13.82 -18.28 -7.06
C LYS A 404 14.02 -16.91 -7.71
N ALA A 405 13.78 -15.82 -6.98
CA ALA A 405 13.96 -14.46 -7.50
C ALA A 405 15.42 -14.16 -7.91
N GLN A 406 16.39 -14.77 -7.20
CA GLN A 406 17.81 -14.71 -7.53
C GLN A 406 18.12 -15.38 -8.88
N GLN A 407 17.53 -16.55 -9.14
CA GLN A 407 17.66 -17.28 -10.41
C GLN A 407 17.01 -16.54 -11.57
N GLU A 408 15.91 -15.81 -11.31
CA GLU A 408 15.21 -14.98 -12.29
C GLU A 408 15.97 -13.67 -12.60
N GLY A 409 16.96 -13.32 -11.77
CA GLY A 409 17.82 -12.16 -11.94
C GLY A 409 17.25 -10.85 -11.38
N ASP A 410 16.21 -10.95 -10.54
CA ASP A 410 15.43 -9.82 -10.08
C ASP A 410 15.97 -9.19 -8.79
N LEU A 411 16.94 -9.83 -8.11
CA LEU A 411 17.46 -9.37 -6.82
C LEU A 411 18.69 -8.47 -6.94
N PRO A 412 18.76 -7.38 -6.14
CA PRO A 412 19.93 -6.50 -6.06
C PRO A 412 21.00 -7.01 -5.09
N PHE A 413 20.72 -8.13 -4.42
CA PHE A 413 21.62 -8.82 -3.53
C PHE A 413 21.61 -10.31 -3.83
N TRP A 414 22.66 -10.99 -3.39
CA TRP A 414 22.84 -12.42 -3.54
C TRP A 414 22.85 -13.10 -2.17
N VAL A 415 22.20 -14.26 -2.07
CA VAL A 415 22.20 -15.16 -0.92
C VAL A 415 22.82 -16.49 -1.33
N ASP A 416 23.66 -17.03 -0.45
CA ASP A 416 24.26 -18.34 -0.63
C ASP A 416 23.19 -19.46 -0.59
N PRO A 417 22.93 -20.16 -1.72
CA PRO A 417 21.93 -21.23 -1.76
C PRO A 417 22.32 -22.43 -0.90
N ASP A 418 23.62 -22.61 -0.62
CA ASP A 418 24.16 -23.77 0.11
C ASP A 418 24.38 -23.46 1.60
N THR A 419 23.60 -22.53 2.17
CA THR A 419 23.71 -22.16 3.59
C THR A 419 23.54 -23.37 4.52
N GLU A 420 24.43 -23.50 5.51
CA GLU A 420 24.38 -24.56 6.51
C GLU A 420 23.19 -24.41 7.48
N SER A 421 22.60 -23.21 7.58
CA SER A 421 21.46 -22.94 8.45
C SER A 421 20.49 -21.91 7.87
N LEU A 422 19.19 -22.23 7.93
CA LEU A 422 18.12 -21.30 7.57
C LEU A 422 18.00 -20.11 8.53
N TYR A 423 18.66 -20.14 9.69
CA TYR A 423 18.59 -19.09 10.72
C TYR A 423 19.71 -18.05 10.61
N SER A 424 20.66 -18.23 9.68
CA SER A 424 21.76 -17.30 9.47
C SER A 424 22.09 -17.24 7.99
N TRP A 425 21.83 -16.09 7.36
CA TRP A 425 22.07 -15.90 5.93
C TRP A 425 23.22 -14.92 5.72
N LEU A 426 24.13 -15.29 4.83
CA LEU A 426 25.17 -14.40 4.35
C LEU A 426 24.69 -13.79 3.03
N LEU A 427 24.71 -12.47 2.98
CA LEU A 427 24.22 -11.66 1.88
C LEU A 427 25.39 -10.94 1.22
N GLU A 428 25.40 -10.87 -0.10
CA GLU A 428 26.23 -9.96 -0.87
C GLU A 428 25.36 -8.92 -1.57
N LEU A 429 25.32 -7.71 -1.03
CA LEU A 429 24.59 -6.58 -1.59
C LEU A 429 25.43 -6.01 -2.75
N HIS A 430 24.97 -6.14 -4.00
CA HIS A 430 25.83 -5.89 -5.17
C HIS A 430 25.28 -4.88 -6.18
N THR A 431 23.96 -4.68 -6.25
CA THR A 431 23.34 -3.75 -7.20
C THR A 431 22.89 -2.49 -6.47
N PHE A 432 23.74 -1.45 -6.47
CA PHE A 432 23.41 -0.11 -5.99
C PHE A 432 23.21 0.85 -7.18
N PRO A 433 22.39 1.92 -7.04
CA PRO A 433 22.21 2.95 -8.07
C PRO A 433 23.56 3.54 -8.54
N PRO A 434 23.85 3.63 -9.86
CA PRO A 434 25.15 4.08 -10.37
C PRO A 434 25.54 5.51 -10.02
N ASP A 435 24.55 6.35 -9.73
CA ASP A 435 24.66 7.73 -9.27
C ASP A 435 24.92 7.87 -7.76
N SER A 436 24.61 6.84 -6.97
CA SER A 436 24.87 6.83 -5.54
C SER A 436 26.35 7.05 -5.20
N HIS A 437 26.62 7.72 -4.08
CA HIS A 437 27.99 7.93 -3.60
C HIS A 437 28.68 6.60 -3.28
N LEU A 438 27.96 5.71 -2.61
CA LEU A 438 28.43 4.38 -2.22
C LEU A 438 28.90 3.56 -3.44
N PHE A 439 28.14 3.56 -4.54
CA PHE A 439 28.54 2.88 -5.77
C PHE A 439 29.87 3.40 -6.33
N ARG A 440 30.05 4.73 -6.37
CA ARG A 440 31.30 5.36 -6.84
C ARG A 440 32.49 5.01 -5.96
N GLU A 441 32.32 5.00 -4.64
CA GLU A 441 33.39 4.61 -3.70
C GLU A 441 33.73 3.14 -3.80
N MET A 442 32.73 2.25 -3.83
CA MET A 442 32.93 0.81 -4.04
C MET A 442 33.71 0.56 -5.33
N LYS A 443 33.33 1.23 -6.44
CA LYS A 443 34.06 1.13 -7.71
C LYS A 443 35.50 1.63 -7.61
N LYS A 444 35.74 2.75 -6.92
CA LYS A 444 37.10 3.30 -6.69
C LYS A 444 37.99 2.30 -5.94
N HIS A 445 37.43 1.57 -4.98
CA HIS A 445 38.14 0.57 -4.17
C HIS A 445 38.07 -0.86 -4.75
N SER A 446 37.55 -1.04 -5.97
CA SER A 446 37.36 -2.35 -6.63
C SER A 446 36.53 -3.35 -5.79
N ILE A 447 35.57 -2.83 -5.04
CA ILE A 447 34.63 -3.61 -4.23
C ILE A 447 33.38 -3.88 -5.07
N HIS A 448 33.06 -5.16 -5.28
CA HIS A 448 31.92 -5.56 -6.12
C HIS A 448 30.62 -5.75 -5.32
N SER A 449 30.72 -5.87 -4.00
CA SER A 449 29.59 -6.16 -3.11
C SER A 449 29.90 -5.81 -1.66
N ILE A 450 28.84 -5.60 -0.87
CA ILE A 450 28.92 -5.45 0.58
C ILE A 450 28.42 -6.76 1.22
N ILE A 451 29.26 -7.36 2.05
CA ILE A 451 28.93 -8.59 2.76
C ILE A 451 28.16 -8.21 4.03
N ALA A 452 26.96 -8.75 4.16
CA ALA A 452 26.10 -8.59 5.33
C ALA A 452 25.66 -9.95 5.87
N GLU A 453 25.32 -9.99 7.15
CA GLU A 453 24.78 -11.17 7.82
C GLU A 453 23.39 -10.85 8.35
N LEU A 454 22.44 -11.75 8.10
CA LEU A 454 21.07 -11.68 8.59
C LEU A 454 20.79 -12.90 9.47
N ARG A 455 20.46 -12.67 10.74
CA ARG A 455 20.23 -13.71 11.74
C ARG A 455 18.80 -13.68 12.23
N PHE A 456 18.14 -14.82 12.26
CA PHE A 456 16.71 -14.94 12.57
C PHE A 456 16.48 -15.58 13.93
N PRO A 457 15.52 -15.07 14.73
CA PRO A 457 15.22 -15.68 16.03
C PRO A 457 14.34 -16.91 15.88
N ALA A 458 14.33 -17.77 16.89
CA ALA A 458 13.38 -18.89 16.97
C ALA A 458 11.91 -18.42 16.98
N SER A 459 11.67 -17.16 17.35
CA SER A 459 10.37 -16.50 17.34
C SER A 459 10.00 -15.86 15.99
N PHE A 460 10.84 -15.94 14.95
CA PHE A 460 10.49 -15.50 13.59
C PHE A 460 9.25 -16.28 13.06
N PRO A 461 8.30 -15.64 12.35
CA PRO A 461 8.27 -14.25 11.89
C PRO A 461 7.68 -13.27 12.91
N HIS A 462 7.36 -13.66 14.14
CA HIS A 462 6.78 -12.77 15.15
C HIS A 462 7.76 -11.71 15.68
N SER A 463 9.06 -12.01 15.65
CA SER A 463 10.12 -11.08 16.01
C SER A 463 11.03 -10.80 14.82
N PRO A 464 11.62 -9.58 14.73
CA PRO A 464 12.44 -9.19 13.61
C PRO A 464 13.74 -10.00 13.54
N PRO A 465 14.32 -10.16 12.34
CA PRO A 465 15.70 -10.58 12.21
C PRO A 465 16.66 -9.48 12.71
N PHE A 466 17.92 -9.85 12.93
CA PHE A 466 19.03 -8.94 13.17
C PHE A 466 19.94 -8.91 11.94
N MET A 467 20.20 -7.72 11.39
CA MET A 467 21.12 -7.55 10.26
C MET A 467 22.33 -6.74 10.67
N ARG A 468 23.50 -7.14 10.16
CA ARG A 468 24.73 -6.37 10.25
C ARG A 468 25.52 -6.41 8.95
N ILE A 469 26.25 -5.35 8.68
CA ILE A 469 27.32 -5.30 7.71
C ILE A 469 28.55 -5.96 8.33
N VAL A 470 29.17 -6.86 7.56
CA VAL A 470 30.39 -7.56 7.95
C VAL A 470 31.61 -6.90 7.32
N HIS A 471 31.51 -6.53 6.03
CA HIS A 471 32.60 -5.90 5.29
C HIS A 471 32.09 -5.29 3.98
N PRO A 472 32.52 -4.09 3.53
CA PRO A 472 33.55 -3.21 4.10
C PRO A 472 33.08 -2.37 5.30
N ARG A 473 34.03 -1.71 5.98
CA ARG A 473 33.73 -0.79 7.09
C ARG A 473 33.12 0.50 6.55
N MET A 474 32.01 0.90 7.17
CA MET A 474 31.30 2.13 6.86
C MET A 474 31.76 3.24 7.80
N MET A 475 31.77 4.46 7.28
CA MET A 475 32.05 5.67 8.02
C MET A 475 30.96 5.87 9.09
N PRO A 476 31.31 6.04 10.37
CA PRO A 476 30.32 6.27 11.43
C PRO A 476 29.55 7.60 11.24
N PHE A 477 28.33 7.64 11.78
CA PHE A 477 27.45 8.82 11.74
C PHE A 477 28.11 10.12 12.17
N MET A 478 28.87 10.07 13.27
CA MET A 478 29.56 11.23 13.85
C MET A 478 30.58 11.89 12.91
N TYR A 479 31.04 11.16 11.88
CA TYR A 479 32.02 11.61 10.91
C TYR A 479 31.41 11.87 9.52
N GLY A 480 30.08 11.86 9.41
CA GLY A 480 29.37 12.17 8.17
C GLY A 480 29.08 10.96 7.26
N GLY A 481 29.22 9.74 7.77
CA GLY A 481 28.63 8.56 7.13
C GLY A 481 27.23 8.29 7.66
N GLY A 482 26.48 7.37 7.07
CA GLY A 482 25.16 7.00 7.59
C GLY A 482 24.60 5.78 6.88
N GLY A 483 23.46 5.93 6.23
CA GLY A 483 22.79 4.80 5.59
C GLY A 483 22.23 3.78 6.56
N ASN A 484 21.85 4.24 7.75
CA ASN A 484 21.37 3.42 8.87
C ASN A 484 22.36 2.34 9.31
N ILE A 485 23.64 2.45 8.95
CA ILE A 485 24.69 1.56 9.42
C ILE A 485 25.37 2.21 10.62
N THR A 486 25.34 1.52 11.76
CA THR A 486 25.99 2.03 12.96
C THR A 486 27.52 1.98 12.82
N GLY A 487 28.24 2.73 13.66
CA GLY A 487 29.70 2.66 13.68
C GLY A 487 30.28 1.28 14.02
N GLY A 488 29.45 0.35 14.51
CA GLY A 488 29.82 -1.06 14.74
C GLY A 488 29.33 -2.02 13.66
N GLY A 489 28.72 -1.52 12.59
CA GLY A 489 28.25 -2.33 11.46
C GLY A 489 26.85 -2.91 11.62
N SER A 490 26.14 -2.71 12.73
CA SER A 490 24.73 -3.14 12.82
C SER A 490 23.84 -2.26 11.93
N VAL A 491 22.79 -2.85 11.36
CA VAL A 491 21.75 -2.07 10.68
C VAL A 491 20.77 -1.55 11.72
N CYS A 492 20.52 -0.25 11.69
CA CYS A 492 19.65 0.47 12.60
C CYS A 492 18.43 1.00 11.85
N ASN A 493 17.43 0.15 11.68
CA ASN A 493 16.19 0.47 11.00
C ASN A 493 15.01 0.13 11.92
N GLU A 494 14.04 1.03 12.06
CA GLU A 494 12.84 0.84 12.89
C GLU A 494 12.05 -0.40 12.47
N LEU A 495 12.03 -0.74 11.17
CA LEU A 495 11.37 -1.95 10.71
C LEU A 495 11.96 -3.21 11.36
N MET A 496 13.23 -3.18 11.79
CA MET A 496 13.95 -4.28 12.42
C MET A 496 13.97 -4.21 13.96
N THR A 497 13.09 -3.41 14.56
CA THR A 497 12.94 -3.29 16.02
C THR A 497 11.66 -3.98 16.49
N ALA A 498 11.55 -4.25 17.79
CA ALA A 498 10.35 -4.84 18.36
C ALA A 498 9.10 -3.94 18.21
N THR A 499 9.29 -2.63 18.02
CA THR A 499 8.20 -1.65 17.87
C THR A 499 7.72 -1.51 16.42
N GLY A 500 8.64 -1.54 15.45
CA GLY A 500 8.31 -1.34 14.03
C GLY A 500 8.12 -2.62 13.22
N TRP A 501 8.51 -3.79 13.75
CA TRP A 501 8.43 -5.06 13.03
C TRP A 501 6.98 -5.55 12.85
N ASN A 502 6.64 -5.89 11.61
CA ASN A 502 5.41 -6.59 11.26
C ASN A 502 5.75 -7.97 10.65
N PRO A 503 5.20 -9.08 11.19
CA PRO A 503 5.42 -10.43 10.64
C PRO A 503 5.00 -10.62 9.18
N ALA A 504 4.22 -9.69 8.62
CA ALA A 504 3.85 -9.69 7.21
C ALA A 504 4.95 -9.15 6.27
N PHE A 505 6.02 -8.57 6.80
CA PHE A 505 7.16 -8.12 5.99
C PHE A 505 7.91 -9.31 5.40
N CYS A 506 8.08 -9.32 4.08
CA CYS A 506 8.94 -10.29 3.41
C CYS A 506 10.41 -9.88 3.52
N THR A 507 11.28 -10.86 3.68
CA THR A 507 12.72 -10.66 3.89
C THR A 507 13.37 -9.96 2.72
N GLU A 508 12.92 -10.24 1.49
CA GLU A 508 13.39 -9.54 0.30
C GLU A 508 13.16 -8.03 0.39
N ALA A 509 11.94 -7.61 0.77
CA ALA A 509 11.61 -6.19 0.89
C ALA A 509 12.43 -5.53 2.01
N VAL A 510 12.67 -6.24 3.12
CA VAL A 510 13.53 -5.78 4.21
C VAL A 510 14.95 -5.50 3.72
N VAL A 511 15.57 -6.44 3.00
CA VAL A 511 16.95 -6.26 2.50
C VAL A 511 17.01 -5.15 1.46
N ARG A 512 16.01 -5.04 0.56
CA ARG A 512 15.92 -3.94 -0.40
C ARG A 512 15.80 -2.58 0.29
N GLU A 513 14.96 -2.46 1.31
CA GLU A 513 14.80 -1.23 2.08
C GLU A 513 16.12 -0.83 2.76
N ILE A 514 16.85 -1.80 3.32
CA ILE A 514 18.16 -1.55 3.91
C ILE A 514 19.16 -1.07 2.85
N MET A 515 19.18 -1.68 1.66
CA MET A 515 20.01 -1.21 0.55
C MET A 515 19.63 0.19 0.07
N THR A 516 18.33 0.52 0.01
CA THR A 516 17.85 1.88 -0.29
C THR A 516 18.32 2.86 0.78
N ASN A 517 18.21 2.52 2.07
CA ASN A 517 18.71 3.37 3.15
C ASN A 517 20.22 3.60 3.04
N MET A 518 20.99 2.58 2.63
CA MET A 518 22.43 2.74 2.43
C MET A 518 22.78 3.82 1.38
N THR A 519 21.89 4.12 0.44
CA THR A 519 22.15 5.13 -0.61
C THR A 519 21.38 6.43 -0.44
N GLU A 520 20.14 6.38 0.05
CA GLU A 520 19.21 7.51 0.11
C GLU A 520 19.09 8.16 1.49
N ALA A 521 19.52 7.50 2.57
CA ALA A 521 19.47 8.14 3.88
C ALA A 521 20.38 9.37 3.91
N THR A 522 19.99 10.40 4.68
CA THR A 522 20.80 11.60 4.89
C THR A 522 21.43 11.56 6.28
N PRO A 523 22.77 11.44 6.43
CA PRO A 523 23.78 11.20 5.39
C PRO A 523 23.82 9.74 4.89
N PRO A 524 24.27 9.49 3.65
CA PRO A 524 24.27 8.15 3.06
C PRO A 524 25.42 7.30 3.59
N ALA A 525 25.38 5.98 3.38
CA ALA A 525 26.51 5.12 3.73
C ALA A 525 27.74 5.52 2.90
N ARG A 526 28.87 5.67 3.59
CA ARG A 526 30.17 5.97 3.00
C ARG A 526 31.18 4.96 3.47
N LEU A 527 32.17 4.64 2.64
CA LEU A 527 33.27 3.81 3.09
C LEU A 527 34.13 4.57 4.09
N ASP A 528 34.62 3.89 5.13
CA ASP A 528 35.57 4.52 6.04
C ASP A 528 36.89 4.83 5.29
N PRO A 529 37.34 6.08 5.23
CA PRO A 529 38.43 6.49 4.35
C PRO A 529 39.78 5.88 4.74
N ARG A 530 39.92 5.39 5.97
CA ARG A 530 41.16 4.81 6.50
C ARG A 530 41.07 3.29 6.67
N SER A 531 39.88 2.77 6.99
CA SER A 531 39.70 1.41 7.48
C SER A 531 38.58 0.64 6.77
N TRP A 532 38.16 1.06 5.57
CA TRP A 532 37.13 0.37 4.80
C TRP A 532 37.42 -1.13 4.59
N ASP A 533 38.67 -1.57 4.43
CA ASP A 533 39.02 -2.99 4.23
C ASP A 533 39.11 -3.79 5.55
N THR A 534 38.80 -3.17 6.69
CA THR A 534 38.79 -3.83 8.01
C THR A 534 37.39 -4.35 8.33
N PRO A 535 37.17 -5.67 8.47
CA PRO A 535 35.86 -6.22 8.81
C PRO A 535 35.29 -5.71 10.15
N TYR A 536 33.97 -5.73 10.27
CA TYR A 536 33.28 -5.55 11.54
C TYR A 536 33.23 -6.85 12.33
N THR A 537 33.44 -6.74 13.64
CA THR A 537 33.22 -7.83 14.59
C THR A 537 31.76 -7.87 15.03
N MET A 538 31.30 -9.03 15.50
CA MET A 538 29.94 -9.14 16.02
C MET A 538 29.74 -8.30 17.30
N ARG A 539 30.77 -8.26 18.16
CA ARG A 539 30.73 -7.49 19.41
C ARG A 539 30.50 -6.01 19.16
N GLU A 540 31.19 -5.43 18.17
CA GLU A 540 30.97 -4.04 17.76
C GLU A 540 29.52 -3.80 17.32
N ALA A 541 28.95 -4.71 16.52
CA ALA A 541 27.58 -4.60 16.02
C ALA A 541 26.55 -4.64 17.15
N ILE A 542 26.71 -5.56 18.12
CA ILE A 542 25.83 -5.69 19.29
C ILE A 542 25.85 -4.42 20.14
N GLU A 543 27.05 -3.95 20.51
CA GLU A 543 27.24 -2.77 21.35
C GLU A 543 26.68 -1.53 20.68
N ALA A 544 26.87 -1.41 19.37
CA ALA A 544 26.34 -0.31 18.59
C ALA A 544 24.80 -0.38 18.48
N TYR A 545 24.21 -1.55 18.19
CA TYR A 545 22.76 -1.72 18.12
C TYR A 545 22.07 -1.33 19.43
N LYS A 546 22.56 -1.83 20.57
CA LYS A 546 21.99 -1.51 21.89
C LYS A 546 22.07 -0.03 22.22
N ARG A 547 23.20 0.60 21.92
CA ARG A 547 23.40 2.04 22.14
C ARG A 547 22.41 2.86 21.34
N VAL A 548 22.19 2.49 20.07
CA VAL A 548 21.27 3.23 19.20
C VAL A 548 19.81 2.95 19.58
N ALA A 549 19.43 1.69 19.89
CA ALA A 549 18.11 1.38 20.41
C ALA A 549 17.79 2.20 21.68
N GLN A 550 18.73 2.30 22.62
CA GLN A 550 18.58 3.12 23.81
C GLN A 550 18.46 4.62 23.48
N ALA A 551 19.25 5.13 22.53
CA ALA A 551 19.22 6.54 22.14
C ALA A 551 17.90 6.94 21.47
N HIS A 552 17.25 6.02 20.75
CA HIS A 552 15.95 6.25 20.08
C HIS A 552 14.73 5.78 20.90
N GLY A 553 14.93 5.31 22.14
CA GLY A 553 13.85 4.80 22.98
C GLY A 553 13.20 3.51 22.44
N TRP A 554 13.92 2.76 21.60
CA TRP A 554 13.44 1.50 21.04
C TRP A 554 13.72 0.33 21.97
N ASP A 555 12.75 -0.58 22.05
CA ASP A 555 12.93 -1.84 22.73
C ASP A 555 13.86 -2.76 21.93
N VAL A 556 14.91 -3.24 22.60
CA VAL A 556 15.74 -4.34 22.08
C VAL A 556 14.89 -5.62 22.09
N PRO A 557 14.81 -6.37 20.98
CA PRO A 557 14.03 -7.61 20.93
C PRO A 557 14.39 -8.57 22.07
N LYS A 558 13.40 -9.21 22.68
CA LYS A 558 13.60 -10.10 23.85
C LYS A 558 14.60 -11.23 23.57
N ASP A 559 14.63 -11.72 22.34
CA ASP A 559 15.51 -12.81 21.89
C ASP A 559 16.85 -12.31 21.33
N PHE A 560 17.12 -11.01 21.33
CA PHE A 560 18.33 -10.43 20.74
C PHE A 560 19.61 -11.03 21.30
N HIS A 561 19.69 -11.22 22.62
CA HIS A 561 20.87 -11.82 23.25
C HIS A 561 21.16 -13.27 22.80
N LYS A 562 20.15 -13.99 22.30
CA LYS A 562 20.28 -15.36 21.82
C LYS A 562 20.74 -15.41 20.36
N LEU A 563 20.40 -14.38 19.58
CA LEU A 563 20.87 -14.22 18.21
C LEU A 563 22.38 -13.97 18.13
N THR A 564 22.94 -13.39 19.19
CA THR A 564 24.25 -12.78 19.17
C THR A 564 25.28 -13.50 20.05
N ARG A 565 25.00 -14.76 20.40
CA ARG A 565 25.88 -15.63 21.20
C ARG A 565 26.49 -16.73 20.35
#